data_AF-A0A5N3VTW4-F1
#
_entry.id   AF-A0A5N3VTW4-F1
#
_cell.length_a   1.000
_cell.length_b   1.000
_cell.length_c   1.000
_cell.angle_alpha   90.00
_cell.angle_beta   90.00
_cell.angle_gamma   90.00
#
_symmetry.space_group_name_H-M   'P 1'
#
loop_
_entity.id
_entity.type
_entity.pdbx_description
1 polymer ?
#
loop_
_entity_poly.entity_id
_entity_poly.type
_entity_poly.pdbx_seq_one_letter_code
_entity_poly.pdbx_strand_id
1 'polypeptide(L)'
;AKVEYLGQTATDGFHFFSPLQLDSVTSLIQAAKNLMNAVVQTVKMSYIASTKIIRIQSPTGPRHPVVMWRMKAPAKKPLIKREKPEETYAAVRRGSAKKKIHPVQVMSEFRGRQVY
;
A
#
# COMPACT_ATOMS: atom_id res chain seq x y z
N ALA A 1 -38.39 42.75 32.42
CA ALA A 1 -37.47 43.23 31.37
C ALA A 1 -37.38 42.14 30.30
N LYS A 2 -37.77 42.45 29.06
CA LYS A 2 -37.69 41.53 27.92
C LYS A 2 -36.30 41.71 27.32
N VAL A 3 -35.48 40.66 27.39
CA VAL A 3 -34.16 40.65 26.75
C VAL A 3 -34.38 40.14 25.34
N GLU A 4 -34.38 41.05 24.37
CA GLU A 4 -34.31 40.70 22.96
C GLU A 4 -32.84 40.56 22.59
N TYR A 5 -32.44 39.37 22.16
CA TYR A 5 -31.13 39.14 21.57
C TYR A 5 -31.22 39.43 20.07
N LEU A 6 -30.59 40.52 19.68
CA LEU A 6 -30.47 40.97 18.30
C LEU A 6 -29.21 40.33 17.69
N GLY A 7 -29.42 39.45 16.72
CA GLY A 7 -28.40 39.03 15.74
C GLY A 7 -27.73 37.68 15.95
N GLN A 8 -28.11 36.70 15.13
CA GLN A 8 -27.10 35.80 14.54
C GLN A 8 -27.62 35.33 13.17
N THR A 9 -26.92 35.77 12.13
CA THR A 9 -27.11 35.38 10.74
C THR A 9 -26.53 33.98 10.49
N ALA A 10 -27.17 33.23 9.59
CA ALA A 10 -26.67 32.06 8.87
C ALA A 10 -26.46 30.74 9.67
N THR A 11 -27.55 30.00 9.91
CA THR A 11 -27.49 28.56 10.25
C THR A 11 -28.29 27.64 9.32
N ASP A 12 -28.91 28.17 8.25
CA ASP A 12 -29.80 27.38 7.37
C ASP A 12 -29.09 26.50 6.32
N GLY A 13 -27.79 26.21 6.51
CA GLY A 13 -27.00 25.42 5.55
C GLY A 13 -26.37 24.13 6.09
N PHE A 14 -26.35 23.91 7.42
CA PHE A 14 -25.57 22.84 8.04
C PHE A 14 -26.40 21.69 8.66
N HIS A 15 -27.71 21.65 8.42
CA HIS A 15 -28.60 20.60 8.94
C HIS A 15 -28.87 19.44 7.97
N PHE A 16 -28.12 19.31 6.86
CA PHE A 16 -28.47 18.34 5.81
C PHE A 16 -28.38 16.86 6.25
N PHE A 17 -27.65 16.53 7.32
CA PHE A 17 -27.66 15.18 7.91
C PHE A 17 -27.46 15.23 9.43
N SER A 18 -28.35 14.57 10.18
CA SER A 18 -28.22 14.43 11.63
C SER A 18 -26.98 13.57 11.99
N PRO A 19 -26.28 13.84 13.11
CA PRO A 19 -25.09 13.06 13.51
C PRO A 19 -25.39 11.55 13.63
N LEU A 20 -26.60 11.18 14.07
CA LEU A 20 -27.05 9.78 14.14
C LEU A 20 -27.20 9.10 12.77
N GLN A 21 -27.53 9.86 11.71
CA GLN A 21 -27.54 9.34 10.33
C GLN A 21 -26.13 9.09 9.80
N LEU A 22 -25.15 9.93 10.16
CA LEU A 22 -23.76 9.71 9.76
C LEU A 22 -23.16 8.48 10.45
N ASP A 23 -23.40 8.30 11.74
CA ASP A 23 -22.90 7.16 12.50
C ASP A 23 -23.51 5.82 12.05
N SER A 24 -24.80 5.81 11.70
CA SER A 24 -25.45 4.61 11.18
C SER A 24 -24.94 4.23 9.78
N VAL A 25 -24.73 5.20 8.89
CA VAL A 25 -24.16 4.96 7.54
C VAL A 25 -22.71 4.50 7.63
N THR A 26 -21.88 5.12 8.47
CA THR A 26 -20.47 4.72 8.65
C THR A 26 -20.36 3.31 9.23
N SER A 27 -21.20 2.95 10.20
CA SER A 27 -21.29 1.60 10.76
C SER A 27 -21.62 0.56 9.70
N LEU A 28 -22.62 0.83 8.84
CA LEU A 28 -22.99 -0.06 7.74
C LEU A 28 -21.85 -0.24 6.73
N ILE A 29 -21.16 0.85 6.36
CA ILE A 29 -19.99 0.79 5.47
C ILE A 29 -18.90 -0.10 6.08
N GLN A 30 -18.66 0.03 7.38
CA GLN A 30 -17.65 -0.76 8.07
C GLN A 30 -18.03 -2.24 8.14
N ALA A 31 -19.30 -2.55 8.41
CA ALA A 31 -19.80 -3.92 8.41
C ALA A 31 -19.63 -4.58 7.02
N ALA A 32 -19.96 -3.86 5.95
CA ALA A 32 -19.78 -4.34 4.58
C ALA A 32 -18.30 -4.58 4.23
N LYS A 33 -17.39 -3.68 4.63
CA LYS A 33 -15.95 -3.86 4.48
C LYS A 33 -15.44 -5.11 5.21
N ASN A 34 -15.90 -5.31 6.44
CA ASN A 34 -15.52 -6.48 7.24
C ASN A 34 -16.01 -7.77 6.58
N LEU A 35 -17.25 -7.79 6.08
CA LEU A 35 -17.80 -8.91 5.33
C LEU A 35 -16.98 -9.21 4.07
N MET A 36 -16.63 -8.20 3.27
CA MET A 36 -15.81 -8.38 2.07
C MET A 36 -14.46 -9.04 2.40
N ASN A 37 -13.80 -8.60 3.47
CA ASN A 37 -12.55 -9.19 3.92
C ASN A 37 -12.73 -10.66 4.33
N ALA A 38 -13.79 -10.97 5.08
CA ALA A 38 -14.11 -12.34 5.50
C ALA A 38 -14.35 -13.26 4.28
N VAL A 39 -15.18 -12.81 3.33
CA VAL A 39 -15.49 -13.57 2.11
C VAL A 39 -14.23 -13.84 1.29
N VAL A 40 -13.37 -12.84 1.09
CA VAL A 40 -12.12 -13.01 0.34
C VAL A 40 -11.20 -14.03 1.01
N GLN A 41 -11.10 -14.02 2.34
CA GLN A 41 -10.29 -15.00 3.07
C GLN A 41 -10.85 -16.41 2.94
N THR A 42 -12.16 -16.59 3.11
CA THR A 42 -12.80 -17.90 2.97
C THR A 42 -12.64 -18.48 1.56
N VAL A 43 -12.77 -17.65 0.52
CA VAL A 43 -12.52 -18.07 -0.87
C VAL A 43 -11.08 -18.56 -1.06
N LYS A 44 -10.09 -17.86 -0.49
CA LYS A 44 -8.68 -18.28 -0.53
C LYS A 44 -8.46 -19.59 0.21
N MET A 45 -9.05 -19.77 1.39
CA MET A 45 -8.93 -21.01 2.16
C MET A 45 -9.60 -22.19 1.43
N SER A 46 -10.77 -21.98 0.83
CA SER A 46 -11.47 -22.99 0.00
C SER A 46 -10.64 -23.41 -1.22
N TYR A 47 -9.98 -22.45 -1.88
CA TYR A 47 -9.03 -22.74 -2.96
C TYR A 47 -7.89 -23.65 -2.48
N ILE A 48 -7.27 -23.35 -1.34
CA ILE A 48 -6.19 -24.16 -0.78
C ILE A 48 -6.70 -25.56 -0.43
N ALA A 49 -7.83 -25.67 0.26
CA ALA A 49 -8.42 -26.94 0.65
C ALA A 49 -8.69 -27.84 -0.56
N SER A 50 -9.31 -27.28 -1.61
CA SER A 50 -9.65 -28.04 -2.83
C SER A 50 -8.44 -28.42 -3.68
N THR A 51 -7.38 -27.61 -3.71
CA THR A 51 -6.24 -27.82 -4.62
C THR A 51 -5.03 -28.50 -3.97
N LYS A 52 -4.86 -28.36 -2.65
CA LYS A 52 -3.69 -28.86 -1.89
C LYS A 52 -4.03 -29.97 -0.91
N ILE A 53 -5.19 -29.93 -0.26
CA ILE A 53 -5.53 -30.89 0.80
C ILE A 53 -6.30 -32.06 0.19
N ILE A 54 -7.51 -31.80 -0.35
CA ILE A 54 -8.41 -32.83 -0.86
C ILE A 54 -7.80 -33.56 -2.05
N ARG A 55 -7.23 -32.82 -3.01
CA ARG A 55 -6.65 -33.39 -4.23
C ARG A 55 -5.44 -34.29 -3.97
N ILE A 56 -4.66 -34.03 -2.90
CA ILE A 56 -3.44 -34.78 -2.58
C ILE A 56 -3.76 -35.95 -1.65
N GLN A 57 -4.67 -35.76 -0.68
CA GLN A 57 -4.93 -36.72 0.39
C GLN A 57 -6.08 -37.69 0.10
N SER A 58 -6.89 -37.45 -0.93
CA SER A 58 -8.00 -38.33 -1.31
C SER A 58 -7.89 -38.75 -2.77
N PRO A 59 -7.19 -39.87 -3.08
CA PRO A 59 -7.08 -40.42 -4.43
C PRO A 59 -8.43 -40.88 -5.01
N THR A 60 -9.40 -41.16 -4.13
CA THR A 60 -10.78 -41.56 -4.45
C THR A 60 -11.77 -40.39 -4.49
N GLY A 61 -11.31 -39.16 -4.27
CA GLY A 61 -12.13 -37.96 -4.36
C GLY A 61 -12.68 -37.72 -5.78
N PRO A 62 -13.67 -36.82 -5.93
CA PRO A 62 -14.27 -36.52 -7.23
C PRO A 62 -13.20 -36.20 -8.28
N ARG A 63 -13.19 -36.96 -9.39
CA ARG A 63 -12.23 -36.78 -10.50
C ARG A 63 -12.30 -35.40 -11.15
N HIS A 64 -13.43 -34.70 -10.96
CA HIS A 64 -13.65 -33.34 -11.43
C HIS A 64 -13.89 -32.38 -10.26
N PRO A 65 -13.19 -31.23 -10.23
CA PRO A 65 -13.40 -30.23 -9.18
C PRO A 65 -14.78 -29.59 -9.34
N VAL A 66 -15.51 -29.46 -8.23
CA VAL A 66 -16.83 -28.80 -8.17
C VAL A 66 -16.74 -27.32 -8.55
N VAL A 67 -15.60 -26.69 -8.28
CA VAL A 67 -15.35 -25.27 -8.54
C VAL A 67 -14.12 -25.10 -9.42
N MET A 68 -14.25 -24.33 -10.50
CA MET A 68 -13.13 -23.90 -11.32
C MET A 68 -12.58 -22.57 -10.84
N TRP A 69 -11.31 -22.57 -10.42
CA TRP A 69 -10.64 -21.38 -9.89
C TRP A 69 -9.90 -20.61 -10.98
N ARG A 70 -10.17 -19.31 -11.10
CA ARG A 70 -9.53 -18.41 -12.09
C ARG A 70 -8.77 -17.26 -11.41
N MET A 71 -7.83 -17.60 -10.54
CA MET A 71 -6.98 -16.59 -9.89
C MET A 71 -5.89 -16.08 -10.83
N LYS A 72 -5.68 -14.76 -10.86
CA LYS A 72 -4.50 -14.17 -11.52
C LYS A 72 -3.30 -14.27 -10.58
N ALA A 73 -2.13 -14.58 -11.15
CA ALA A 73 -0.88 -14.53 -10.41
C ALA A 73 -0.68 -13.12 -9.81
N PRO A 74 -0.21 -13.00 -8.55
CA PRO A 74 0.05 -11.70 -7.95
C PRO A 74 1.00 -10.88 -8.81
N ALA A 75 0.72 -9.59 -8.93
CA ALA A 75 1.67 -8.68 -9.57
C ALA A 75 3.00 -8.68 -8.80
N LYS A 76 4.11 -8.64 -9.54
CA LYS A 76 5.43 -8.53 -8.93
C LYS A 76 5.52 -7.19 -8.18
N LYS A 77 5.90 -7.24 -6.91
CA LYS A 77 6.24 -6.03 -6.17
C LYS A 77 7.51 -5.41 -6.79
N PRO A 78 7.60 -4.08 -6.91
CA PRO A 78 8.78 -3.43 -7.46
C PRO A 78 9.99 -3.72 -6.54
N LEU A 79 11.12 -4.11 -7.14
CA LEU A 79 12.34 -4.43 -6.39
C LEU A 79 12.97 -3.18 -5.75
N ILE A 80 12.82 -2.03 -6.41
CA ILE A 80 13.31 -0.75 -5.96
C ILE A 80 12.10 0.16 -5.78
N LYS A 81 12.00 0.83 -4.63
CA LYS A 81 11.01 1.88 -4.42
C LYS A 81 11.24 2.95 -5.49
N ARG A 82 10.26 3.19 -6.36
CA ARG A 82 10.28 4.36 -7.24
C ARG A 82 10.05 5.57 -6.36
N GLU A 83 11.13 6.29 -6.06
CA GLU A 83 11.05 7.58 -5.39
C GLU A 83 10.25 8.54 -6.27
N LYS A 84 9.33 9.30 -5.67
CA LYS A 84 8.67 10.39 -6.40
C LYS A 84 9.70 11.50 -6.60
N PRO A 85 9.76 12.18 -7.76
CA PRO A 85 10.71 13.26 -8.00
C PRO A 85 10.62 14.37 -6.94
N GLU A 86 9.46 14.53 -6.29
CA GLU A 86 9.22 15.47 -5.19
C GLU A 86 10.02 15.16 -3.91
N GLU A 87 10.36 13.89 -3.67
CA GLU A 87 11.16 13.45 -2.50
C GLU A 87 12.68 13.60 -2.75
N THR A 88 13.10 13.70 -4.01
CA THR A 88 14.51 13.74 -4.44
C THR A 88 15.13 15.14 -4.33
N TYR A 89 14.32 16.19 -4.16
CA TYR A 89 14.79 17.57 -4.04
C TYR A 89 15.40 17.89 -2.67
N ALA A 90 15.34 16.98 -1.69
CA ALA A 90 15.97 17.16 -0.40
C ALA A 90 17.49 16.89 -0.48
N ALA A 91 18.22 17.95 -0.87
CA ALA A 91 19.64 18.19 -0.62
C ALA A 91 20.63 17.10 -1.08
N VAL A 92 20.81 16.99 -2.40
CA VAL A 92 22.12 16.59 -2.94
C VAL A 92 23.12 17.70 -2.58
N ARG A 93 23.79 17.59 -1.42
CA ARG A 93 25.06 18.29 -1.24
C ARG A 93 26.00 17.65 -2.24
N ARG A 94 26.22 18.34 -3.35
CA ARG A 94 27.12 17.96 -4.44
C ARG A 94 28.51 17.72 -3.84
N GLY A 95 28.78 16.49 -3.37
CA GLY A 95 30.12 16.02 -3.07
C GLY A 95 30.97 16.13 -4.33
N SER A 96 32.28 16.30 -4.15
CA SER A 96 33.28 16.57 -5.18
C SER A 96 32.90 16.01 -6.56
N ALA A 97 32.84 16.88 -7.56
CA ALA A 97 32.50 16.52 -8.94
C ALA A 97 33.29 15.27 -9.34
N LYS A 98 32.58 14.21 -9.73
CA LYS A 98 33.18 12.94 -10.19
C LYS A 98 33.92 13.20 -11.50
N LYS A 99 35.16 13.65 -11.42
CA LYS A 99 36.08 13.70 -12.56
C LYS A 99 36.28 12.25 -13.02
N LYS A 100 36.14 11.97 -14.32
CA LYS A 100 36.57 10.68 -14.90
C LYS A 100 38.10 10.67 -14.88
N ILE A 101 38.68 10.24 -13.77
CA ILE A 101 40.13 10.08 -13.64
C ILE A 101 40.48 8.64 -14.03
N HIS A 102 41.44 8.47 -14.93
CA HIS A 102 41.88 7.15 -15.35
C HIS A 102 42.57 6.43 -14.18
N PRO A 103 42.31 5.14 -13.90
CA PRO A 103 42.80 4.44 -12.70
C PRO A 103 44.31 4.52 -12.51
N VAL A 104 45.06 4.45 -13.62
CA VAL A 104 46.53 4.54 -13.61
C VAL A 104 47.00 5.92 -13.14
N GLN A 105 46.30 6.99 -13.49
CA GLN A 105 46.67 8.35 -13.11
C GLN A 105 46.53 8.55 -11.59
N VAL A 106 45.49 7.98 -10.98
CA VAL A 106 45.31 7.99 -9.52
C VAL A 106 46.44 7.24 -8.82
N MET A 107 46.84 6.07 -9.34
CA MET A 107 47.92 5.28 -8.73
C MET A 107 49.29 5.93 -8.84
N SER A 108 49.51 6.81 -9.82
CA SER A 108 50.77 7.54 -9.99
C SER A 108 50.98 8.63 -8.93
N GLU A 109 49.92 9.30 -8.47
CA GLU A 109 50.00 10.37 -7.46
C GLU A 109 50.60 9.91 -6.12
N PHE A 110 50.45 8.62 -5.79
CA PHE A 110 50.92 8.05 -4.53
C PHE A 110 52.32 7.44 -4.61
N ARG A 111 52.91 7.36 -5.80
CA ARG A 111 54.20 6.70 -6.03
C ARG A 111 55.32 7.75 -6.05
N GLY A 112 55.68 8.27 -4.88
CA GLY A 112 56.84 9.16 -4.79
C GLY A 112 56.84 10.13 -3.61
N ARG A 113 56.83 9.61 -2.38
CA ARG A 113 57.59 10.26 -1.31
C ARG A 113 58.80 9.38 -1.03
N GLN A 114 59.94 9.79 -1.60
CA GLN A 114 61.25 9.30 -1.19
C GLN A 114 61.36 9.56 0.31
N VAL A 115 61.41 8.48 1.10
CA VAL A 115 61.82 8.56 2.50
C VAL A 115 63.35 8.56 2.45
N TYR A 116 63.94 9.75 2.60
CA TYR A 116 65.35 9.91 2.94
C TYR A 116 65.50 9.82 4.45
#